data_AF-A0A1F4DUX7-F1
#
_entry.id   AF-A0A1F4DUX7-F1
#
_cell.length_a   1.000
_cell.length_b   1.000
_cell.length_c   1.000
_cell.angle_alpha   90.00
_cell.angle_beta   90.00
_cell.angle_gamma   90.00
#
_symmetry.space_group_name_H-M   'P 1'
#
loop_
_entity.id
_entity.type
_entity.pdbx_description
1 polymer ?
#
loop_
_entity_poly.entity_id
_entity_poly.type
_entity_poly.pdbx_seq_one_letter_code
_entity_poly.pdbx_strand_id
1 'polypeptide(L)'
;MAIFEWFDTEDGDELARAIVTELVTRVPPSTLPAKDKKAATRLRNTHDAIFARAGKFARTRKLNVYKKARLANQFRWALKDAGYPPEFVESWTYELATLVALASRGREKTGS
;
A
#
# COMPACT_ATOMS: atom_id res chain seq x y z
N MET A 1 8.87 -7.71 -18.10
CA MET A 1 9.65 -6.92 -17.12
C MET A 1 9.05 -7.16 -15.74
N ALA A 2 9.78 -7.89 -14.92
CA ALA A 2 9.31 -8.48 -13.67
C ALA A 2 9.09 -7.42 -12.58
N ILE A 3 7.86 -6.92 -12.50
CA ILE A 3 7.30 -6.20 -11.34
C ILE A 3 7.07 -7.12 -10.11
N PHE A 4 7.61 -8.34 -10.14
CA PHE A 4 7.28 -9.43 -9.22
C PHE A 4 8.38 -9.75 -8.19
N GLU A 5 9.60 -9.22 -8.35
CA GLU A 5 10.77 -9.61 -7.54
C GLU A 5 11.19 -8.60 -6.45
N TRP A 6 10.43 -7.53 -6.22
CA TRP A 6 10.85 -6.46 -5.29
C TRP A 6 10.46 -6.71 -3.83
N PHE A 7 10.11 -7.94 -3.45
CA PHE A 7 9.37 -8.19 -2.22
C PHE A 7 9.90 -9.32 -1.33
N ASP A 8 11.22 -9.39 -1.22
CA ASP A 8 11.89 -10.05 -0.08
C ASP A 8 12.21 -9.05 1.06
N THR A 9 11.84 -7.77 0.92
CA THR A 9 12.17 -6.77 1.94
C THR A 9 11.55 -7.11 3.31
N GLU A 10 12.39 -7.08 4.34
CA GLU A 10 12.01 -7.25 5.74
C GLU A 10 11.48 -5.94 6.35
N ASP A 11 11.58 -4.84 5.60
CA ASP A 11 11.39 -3.48 6.08
C ASP A 11 10.08 -2.85 5.57
N GLY A 12 9.32 -2.26 6.49
CA GLY A 12 8.05 -1.62 6.18
C GLY A 12 8.19 -0.30 5.42
N ASP A 13 9.31 0.40 5.55
CA ASP A 13 9.54 1.68 4.88
C ASP A 13 9.85 1.45 3.40
N GLU A 14 10.66 0.42 3.09
CA GLU A 14 10.94 0.00 1.71
C GLU A 14 9.66 -0.44 1.00
N LEU A 15 8.83 -1.22 1.70
CA LEU A 15 7.50 -1.57 1.23
C LEU A 15 6.67 -0.33 0.86
N ALA A 16 6.53 0.63 1.79
CA ALA A 16 5.75 1.84 1.56
C ALA A 16 6.20 2.58 0.30
N ARG A 17 7.51 2.80 0.16
CA ARG A 17 8.09 3.52 -0.99
C ARG A 17 7.86 2.79 -2.31
N ALA A 18 8.04 1.47 -2.31
CA ALA A 18 7.91 0.70 -3.54
C ALA A 18 6.44 0.56 -3.98
N ILE A 19 5.48 0.48 -3.05
CA ILE A 19 4.05 0.60 -3.38
C ILE A 19 3.76 1.94 -4.07
N VAL A 20 4.23 3.05 -3.49
CA VAL A 20 3.96 4.37 -4.06
C VAL A 20 4.63 4.54 -5.41
N THR A 21 5.86 4.02 -5.58
CA THR A 21 6.56 4.04 -6.86
C THR A 21 5.75 3.32 -7.95
N GLU A 22 5.20 2.14 -7.64
CA GLU A 22 4.34 1.41 -8.57
C GLU A 22 3.05 2.19 -8.87
N LEU A 23 2.44 2.78 -7.84
CA LEU A 23 1.23 3.57 -8.00
C LEU A 23 1.47 4.77 -8.92
N VAL A 24 2.55 5.54 -8.72
CA VAL A 24 2.94 6.67 -9.58
C VAL A 24 3.17 6.21 -11.02
N THR A 25 3.82 5.06 -11.20
CA THR A 25 4.11 4.52 -12.54
C THR A 25 2.84 4.16 -13.30
N ARG A 26 1.83 3.60 -12.63
CA ARG A 26 0.60 3.11 -13.28
C ARG A 26 -0.50 4.16 -13.32
N VAL A 27 -0.62 4.93 -12.25
CA VAL A 27 -1.63 5.93 -11.98
C VAL A 27 -0.95 7.19 -11.45
N PRO A 28 -0.30 7.99 -12.32
CA PRO A 28 0.29 9.25 -11.91
C PRO A 28 -0.75 10.17 -11.25
N PRO A 29 -0.36 11.03 -10.29
CA PRO A 29 -1.28 11.93 -9.60
C PRO A 29 -2.04 12.86 -10.57
N SER A 30 -1.41 13.26 -11.68
CA SER A 30 -2.02 14.08 -12.74
C SER A 30 -3.17 13.38 -13.50
N THR A 31 -3.34 12.07 -13.31
CA THR A 31 -4.42 11.29 -13.92
C THR A 31 -5.65 11.17 -13.01
N LEU A 32 -5.60 11.77 -11.81
CA LEU A 32 -6.72 11.82 -10.88
C LEU A 32 -7.50 13.14 -10.98
N PRO A 33 -8.82 13.13 -10.73
CA PRO A 33 -9.67 11.93 -10.61
C PRO A 33 -9.79 11.20 -11.96
N ALA A 34 -10.09 9.89 -11.92
CA ALA A 34 -10.22 9.09 -13.13
C ALA A 34 -11.34 9.65 -14.03
N LYS A 35 -10.97 10.07 -15.25
CA LYS A 35 -11.87 10.77 -16.19
C LYS A 35 -12.67 9.83 -17.10
N ASP A 36 -12.27 8.57 -17.18
CA ASP A 36 -12.90 7.57 -18.04
C ASP A 36 -12.87 6.16 -17.41
N LYS A 37 -13.63 5.22 -18.01
CA LYS A 37 -13.76 3.83 -17.54
C LYS A 37 -12.41 3.09 -17.54
N LYS A 38 -11.51 3.38 -18.47
CA LYS A 38 -10.20 2.73 -18.58
C LYS A 38 -9.28 3.22 -17.46
N ALA A 39 -9.27 4.51 -17.16
CA ALA A 39 -8.56 5.11 -16.04
C ALA A 39 -9.08 4.56 -14.70
N ALA A 40 -10.40 4.49 -14.52
CA ALA A 40 -11.02 3.92 -13.32
C ALA A 40 -10.65 2.43 -13.14
N THR A 41 -10.68 1.65 -14.23
CA THR A 41 -10.30 0.23 -14.22
C THR A 41 -8.82 0.06 -13.89
N ARG A 42 -7.95 0.92 -14.43
CA ARG A 42 -6.52 0.89 -14.10
C ARG A 42 -6.26 1.22 -12.63
N LEU A 43 -6.93 2.24 -12.11
CA LEU A 43 -6.85 2.61 -10.70
C LEU A 43 -7.25 1.43 -9.80
N ARG A 44 -8.41 0.83 -10.08
CA ARG A 44 -8.90 -0.34 -9.35
C ARG A 44 -7.93 -1.52 -9.42
N ASN A 45 -7.47 -1.90 -10.61
CA ASN A 45 -6.54 -3.03 -10.76
C ASN A 45 -5.21 -2.77 -10.05
N THR A 46 -4.75 -1.52 -10.04
CA THR A 46 -3.52 -1.11 -9.35
C THR A 46 -3.72 -1.17 -7.84
N HIS A 47 -4.86 -0.69 -7.35
CA HIS A 47 -5.29 -0.82 -5.96
C HIS A 47 -5.34 -2.28 -5.52
N ASP A 48 -6.12 -3.13 -6.19
CA ASP A 48 -6.26 -4.56 -5.87
C ASP A 48 -4.90 -5.26 -5.77
N ALA A 49 -4.01 -5.01 -6.74
CA ALA A 49 -2.67 -5.60 -6.77
C ALA A 49 -1.78 -5.12 -5.61
N ILE A 50 -1.78 -3.81 -5.32
CA ILE A 50 -1.00 -3.22 -4.22
C ILE A 50 -1.49 -3.75 -2.87
N PHE A 51 -2.81 -3.71 -2.65
CA PHE A 51 -3.41 -4.07 -1.36
C PHE A 51 -3.33 -5.58 -1.10
N ALA A 52 -3.48 -6.43 -2.13
CA ALA A 52 -3.22 -7.86 -1.97
C ALA A 52 -1.80 -8.16 -1.47
N ARG A 53 -0.79 -7.43 -1.98
CA ARG A 53 0.61 -7.56 -1.56
C ARG A 53 0.86 -7.03 -0.15
N ALA A 54 0.33 -5.87 0.20
CA ALA A 54 0.41 -5.34 1.56
C ALA A 54 -0.22 -6.30 2.59
N GLY A 55 -1.37 -6.89 2.25
CA GLY A 55 -2.03 -7.90 3.08
C GLY A 55 -1.22 -9.20 3.21
N LYS A 56 -0.50 -9.62 2.15
CA LYS A 56 0.42 -10.77 2.22
C LYS A 56 1.59 -10.46 3.17
N PHE A 57 2.24 -9.31 3.02
CA PHE A 57 3.32 -8.86 3.91
C PHE A 57 2.89 -8.85 5.38
N ALA A 58 1.71 -8.30 5.67
CA ALA A 58 1.20 -8.22 7.03
C ALA A 58 0.90 -9.59 7.67
N ARG A 59 0.55 -10.61 6.85
CA ARG A 59 0.38 -12.00 7.31
C ARG A 59 1.71 -12.68 7.56
N THR A 60 2.69 -12.50 6.66
CA THR A 60 3.97 -13.21 6.72
C THR A 60 4.98 -12.60 7.69
N ARG A 61 4.82 -11.34 8.11
CA ARG A 61 5.76 -10.63 9.02
C ARG A 61 5.20 -10.35 10.42
N LYS A 62 6.05 -10.36 11.45
CA LYS A 62 5.66 -9.98 12.83
C LYS A 62 5.64 -8.45 12.92
N LEU A 63 4.48 -7.86 12.62
CA LEU A 63 4.27 -6.43 12.75
C LEU A 63 3.68 -6.12 14.13
N ASN A 64 4.46 -5.50 15.00
CA ASN A 64 3.94 -4.90 16.24
C ASN A 64 3.24 -3.55 15.92
N VAL A 65 2.55 -2.96 16.89
CA VAL A 65 1.80 -1.70 16.71
C VAL A 65 2.67 -0.59 16.09
N TYR A 66 3.91 -0.45 16.58
CA TYR A 66 4.86 0.53 16.06
C TYR A 66 5.16 0.31 14.58
N LYS A 67 5.49 -0.91 14.16
CA LYS A 67 5.80 -1.23 12.76
C LYS A 67 4.61 -0.97 11.82
N LYS A 68 3.39 -1.24 12.28
CA LYS A 68 2.17 -0.94 11.52
C LYS A 68 1.98 0.56 11.33
N ALA A 69 2.12 1.33 12.41
CA ALA A 69 2.02 2.78 12.36
C ALA A 69 3.12 3.41 11.50
N ARG A 70 4.36 2.89 11.60
CA ARG A 70 5.49 3.33 10.78
C ARG A 70 5.23 3.11 9.29
N LEU A 71 4.79 1.91 8.90
CA LEU A 71 4.41 1.59 7.52
C LEU A 71 3.34 2.55 6.99
N ALA A 72 2.26 2.77 7.74
CA ALA A 72 1.19 3.67 7.34
C ALA A 72 1.68 5.12 7.21
N ASN A 73 2.50 5.60 8.14
CA ASN A 73 3.06 6.95 8.09
C ASN A 73 4.00 7.14 6.90
N GLN A 74 4.90 6.18 6.64
CA GLN A 74 5.79 6.25 5.48
C GLN A 74 5.02 6.23 4.17
N PHE A 75 3.98 5.41 4.08
CA PHE A 75 3.10 5.37 2.93
C PHE A 75 2.39 6.71 2.71
N ARG A 76 1.85 7.31 3.78
CA ARG A 76 1.21 8.63 3.75
C ARG A 76 2.17 9.70 3.23
N TRP A 77 3.39 9.76 3.75
CA TRP A 77 4.40 10.73 3.31
C TRP A 77 4.80 10.52 1.86
N ALA A 78 5.07 9.27 1.47
CA ALA A 78 5.41 8.96 0.09
C ALA A 78 4.31 9.38 -0.90
N LEU A 79 3.02 9.19 -0.57
CA LEU A 79 1.93 9.69 -1.41
C LEU A 79 1.88 11.23 -1.48
N LYS A 80 2.12 11.92 -0.37
CA LYS A 80 2.19 13.40 -0.34
C LYS A 80 3.34 13.92 -1.19
N ASP A 81 4.53 13.35 -1.01
CA ASP A 81 5.74 13.73 -1.75
C ASP A 81 5.58 13.44 -3.26
N ALA A 82 4.84 12.39 -3.61
CA ALA A 82 4.47 12.09 -4.99
C ALA A 82 3.40 13.03 -5.57
N GLY A 83 2.79 13.91 -4.77
CA GLY A 83 1.82 14.90 -5.23
C GLY A 83 0.38 14.37 -5.37
N TYR A 84 0.01 13.30 -4.67
CA TYR A 84 -1.39 12.85 -4.63
C TYR A 84 -2.27 13.84 -3.84
N PRO A 85 -3.55 14.00 -4.24
CA PRO A 85 -4.44 14.94 -3.58
C PRO A 85 -4.74 14.50 -2.13
N PRO A 86 -4.97 15.44 -1.19
CA PRO A 86 -5.10 15.14 0.24
C PRO A 86 -6.15 14.07 0.56
N GLU A 87 -7.34 14.12 -0.06
CA GLU A 87 -8.40 13.15 0.17
C GLU A 87 -8.00 11.73 -0.27
N PHE A 88 -7.20 11.61 -1.33
CA PHE A 88 -6.68 10.34 -1.80
C PHE A 88 -5.63 9.79 -0.84
N VAL A 89 -4.72 10.66 -0.39
CA VAL A 89 -3.69 10.32 0.61
C VAL A 89 -4.32 9.76 1.87
N GLU A 90 -5.30 10.47 2.45
CA GLU A 90 -5.95 10.05 3.70
C GLU A 90 -6.71 8.73 3.52
N SER A 91 -7.52 8.62 2.47
CA SER A 91 -8.32 7.41 2.19
C SER A 91 -7.44 6.17 2.02
N TRP A 92 -6.41 6.24 1.17
CA TRP A 92 -5.52 5.11 0.91
C TRP A 92 -4.66 4.75 2.13
N THR A 93 -4.22 5.76 2.89
CA THR A 93 -3.45 5.52 4.13
C THR A 93 -4.30 4.80 5.16
N TYR A 94 -5.54 5.25 5.37
CA TYR A 94 -6.46 4.63 6.32
C TYR A 94 -6.77 3.19 5.93
N GLU A 95 -7.03 2.94 4.64
CA GLU A 95 -7.31 1.61 4.13
C GLU A 95 -6.10 0.68 4.32
N LEU A 96 -4.88 1.14 3.98
CA LEU A 96 -3.66 0.36 4.16
C LEU A 96 -3.44 0.00 5.63
N ALA A 97 -3.58 0.98 6.53
CA ALA A 97 -3.44 0.78 7.97
C ALA A 97 -4.46 -0.24 8.50
N THR A 98 -5.71 -0.14 8.05
CA THR A 98 -6.79 -1.06 8.41
C THR A 98 -6.49 -2.48 7.93
N LEU A 99 -6.11 -2.63 6.65
CA LEU A 99 -5.76 -3.92 6.07
C LEU A 99 -4.62 -4.58 6.85
N VAL A 100 -3.54 -3.85 7.11
CA VAL A 100 -2.36 -4.38 7.82
C VAL A 100 -2.72 -4.76 9.26
N ALA A 101 -3.54 -3.96 9.94
CA ALA A 101 -4.02 -4.25 11.28
C ALA A 101 -4.85 -5.55 11.33
N LEU A 102 -5.76 -5.75 10.38
CA LEU A 102 -6.60 -6.95 10.29
C LEU A 102 -5.78 -8.19 9.88
N ALA A 103 -4.95 -8.06 8.86
CA ALA A 103 -4.15 -9.14 8.30
C ALA A 103 -3.11 -9.70 9.30
N SER A 104 -2.57 -8.85 10.18
CA SER A 104 -1.63 -9.26 11.22
C SER A 104 -2.28 -10.00 12.40
N ARG A 105 -3.54 -9.69 12.75
CA ARG A 105 -4.30 -10.38 13.82
C ARG A 105 -4.56 -11.84 13.53
N GLY A 106 -4.79 -12.20 12.25
CA GLY A 106 -5.00 -13.58 11.84
C GLY A 106 -3.80 -14.48 12.16
N ARG A 107 -2.61 -13.91 12.29
CA ARG A 107 -1.38 -14.65 12.59
C ARG A 107 -1.09 -14.79 14.09
N GLU A 108 -1.66 -13.93 14.94
CA GLU A 108 -1.59 -14.06 16.40
C GLU A 108 -2.45 -15.26 16.91
N LYS A 109 -3.49 -15.64 16.17
CA LYS A 109 -4.42 -16.74 16.54
C LYS A 109 -3.91 -18.15 16.23
N THR A 110 -2.99 -18.32 15.29
CA THR A 110 -2.49 -19.64 14.83
C THR A 110 -1.11 -19.99 15.41
N GLY A 111 -0.50 -19.08 16.17
CA GLY A 111 0.82 -19.26 16.77
C GLY A 111 0.82 -19.48 18.28
N SER A 112 -0.29 -19.98 18.85
CA SER A 112 -0.42 -20.30 20.28
C SER A 112 -0.71 -21.77 20.50
#